data_AF-A0A927RKK3-F1
#
_entry.id   AF-A0A927RKK3-F1
#
_cell.length_a   1.000
_cell.length_b   1.000
_cell.length_c   1.000
_cell.angle_alpha   90.00
_cell.angle_beta   90.00
_cell.angle_gamma   90.00
#
_symmetry.space_group_name_H-M   'P 1'
#
loop_
_entity.id
_entity.type
_entity.pdbx_description
1 polymer ?
#
loop_
_entity_poly.entity_id
_entity_poly.type
_entity_poly.pdbx_seq_one_letter_code
_entity_poly.pdbx_strand_id
1 'polypeptide(L)'
;MGKYLDLLKNGTNVYRTKHFVVIQNISFGLYKDRNNAILSEDIFYKRTYVRDKQYEHIFKERNNINGKRLHSTMYSRIYID
;
A
#
# COMPACT_ATOMS: atom_id res chain seq x y z
N MET A 1 -15.51 10.83 5.94
CA MET A 1 -14.51 9.77 6.16
C MET A 1 -13.18 10.31 5.64
N GLY A 2 -12.06 10.19 6.37
CA GLY A 2 -10.81 10.86 5.99
C GLY A 2 -10.08 10.12 4.86
N LYS A 3 -9.48 10.86 3.90
CA LYS A 3 -8.78 10.35 2.70
C LYS A 3 -7.88 9.13 2.97
N TYR A 4 -7.15 9.11 4.08
CA TYR A 4 -6.30 7.98 4.48
C TYR A 4 -7.08 6.69 4.71
N LEU A 5 -8.21 6.75 5.42
CA LEU A 5 -9.02 5.58 5.76
C LEU A 5 -9.65 4.96 4.50
N ASP A 6 -10.07 5.80 3.55
CA ASP A 6 -10.61 5.34 2.28
C ASP A 6 -9.53 4.62 1.46
N LEU A 7 -8.31 5.15 1.44
CA LEU A 7 -7.18 4.49 0.77
C LEU A 7 -6.77 3.16 1.42
N LEU A 8 -6.85 3.04 2.76
CA LEU A 8 -6.59 1.75 3.43
C LEU A 8 -7.57 0.66 3.01
N LYS A 9 -8.83 1.02 2.74
CA LYS A 9 -9.87 0.05 2.35
C LYS A 9 -9.81 -0.33 0.87
N ASN A 10 -9.38 0.62 0.02
CA ASN A 10 -9.44 0.47 -1.43
C ASN A 10 -8.10 0.13 -2.09
N GLY A 11 -6.99 0.20 -1.33
CA GLY A 11 -5.67 -0.15 -1.85
C GLY A 11 -5.57 -1.62 -2.26
N THR A 12 -4.96 -1.90 -3.40
CA THR A 12 -4.80 -3.29 -3.88
C THR A 12 -4.05 -4.17 -2.87
N ASN A 13 -3.02 -3.60 -2.24
CA ASN A 13 -2.33 -4.18 -1.11
C ASN A 13 -2.00 -3.07 -0.10
N VAL A 14 -2.11 -3.39 1.18
CA VAL A 14 -1.76 -2.44 2.25
C VAL A 14 -0.93 -3.17 3.29
N TYR A 15 0.26 -2.66 3.60
CA TYR A 15 1.21 -3.28 4.52
C TYR A 15 1.92 -2.23 5.37
N ARG A 16 2.59 -2.66 6.42
CA ARG A 16 3.27 -1.79 7.38
C ARG A 16 4.76 -2.14 7.44
N THR A 17 5.58 -1.10 7.48
CA THR A 17 7.01 -1.17 7.74
C THR A 17 7.31 -0.59 9.12
N LYS A 18 8.58 -0.57 9.52
CA LYS A 18 9.00 0.07 10.77
C LYS A 18 8.49 1.52 10.89
N HIS A 19 8.50 2.27 9.80
CA HIS A 19 8.24 3.73 9.82
C HIS A 19 7.00 4.17 9.06
N PHE A 20 6.43 3.34 8.18
CA PHE A 20 5.35 3.73 7.29
C PHE A 20 4.24 2.69 7.23
N VAL A 21 3.00 3.15 7.06
CA VAL A 21 1.92 2.38 6.46
C VAL A 21 1.95 2.64 4.96
N VAL A 22 2.00 1.58 4.17
CA VAL A 22 2.13 1.65 2.71
C VAL A 22 0.85 1.15 2.07
N ILE A 23 0.25 1.99 1.24
CA ILE A 23 -0.82 1.63 0.32
C ILE A 23 -0.17 1.41 -1.04
N GLN A 24 -0.25 0.19 -1.55
CA GLN A 24 0.31 -0.24 -2.83
C GLN A 24 -0.86 -0.54 -3.77
N ASN A 25 -0.97 0.24 -4.85
CA ASN A 25 -1.90 -0.04 -5.93
C ASN A 25 -1.17 -0.74 -7.06
N ILE A 26 -1.64 -1.93 -7.45
CA ILE A 26 -1.03 -2.73 -8.51
C ILE A 26 -1.83 -2.54 -9.80
N SER A 27 -1.13 -2.26 -10.88
CA SER A 27 -1.68 -2.23 -12.24
C SER A 27 -0.80 -3.02 -13.20
N PHE A 28 -1.37 -3.41 -14.35
CA PHE A 28 -0.68 -4.17 -15.38
C PHE A 28 -0.44 -3.29 -16.60
N GLY A 29 0.82 -3.10 -16.96
CA GLY A 29 1.22 -2.51 -18.23
C GLY A 29 1.30 -3.61 -19.28
N LEU A 30 0.29 -3.71 -20.15
CA LEU A 30 0.29 -4.63 -21.28
C LEU A 30 0.81 -3.89 -22.51
N TYR A 31 1.98 -4.29 -23.00
CA TYR A 31 2.64 -3.62 -24.13
C TYR A 31 2.67 -4.57 -25.33
N LYS A 32 2.34 -4.06 -26.52
CA LYS A 32 2.35 -4.88 -27.75
C LYS A 32 3.76 -5.29 -28.18
N ASP A 33 4.73 -4.39 -28.00
CA ASP A 33 6.09 -4.54 -28.52
C ASP A 33 7.15 -4.72 -27.41
N ARG A 34 6.72 -4.91 -26.15
CA ARG A 34 7.60 -5.08 -24.98
C ARG A 34 7.02 -6.10 -24.02
N ASN A 35 7.83 -6.54 -23.06
CA ASN A 35 7.34 -7.39 -21.98
C ASN A 35 6.29 -6.67 -21.13
N ASN A 36 5.29 -7.42 -20.69
CA ASN A 36 4.32 -6.93 -19.71
C ASN A 36 5.03 -6.51 -18.42
N ALA A 37 4.49 -5.50 -17.76
CA ALA A 37 5.00 -5.00 -16.49
C ALA A 37 3.91 -5.01 -15.42
N ILE A 38 4.31 -5.33 -14.18
CA ILE A 38 3.50 -5.08 -13.00
C ILE A 38 3.97 -3.75 -12.42
N LEU A 39 3.10 -2.75 -12.45
CA LEU A 39 3.37 -1.41 -11.95
C LEU A 39 2.80 -1.26 -10.54
N SER A 40 3.56 -0.61 -9.68
CA SER A 40 3.19 -0.37 -8.28
C SER A 40 3.18 1.12 -8.00
N GLU A 41 2.01 1.67 -7.70
CA GLU A 41 1.88 3.05 -7.27
C GLU A 41 1.72 3.08 -5.76
N ASP A 42 2.78 3.50 -5.07
CA ASP A 42 2.85 3.37 -3.62
C ASP A 42 2.72 4.73 -2.91
N ILE A 43 1.92 4.74 -1.86
CA ILE A 43 1.81 5.88 -0.94
C ILE A 43 2.34 5.45 0.43
N PHE A 44 3.41 6.08 0.89
CA PHE A 44 4.05 5.85 2.16
C PHE A 44 3.57 6.89 3.17
N TYR A 45 2.60 6.53 4.00
CA TYR A 45 2.16 7.36 5.13
C TYR A 45 3.03 7.10 6.34
N LYS A 46 3.69 8.13 6.86
CA LYS A 46 4.47 8.03 8.09
C LYS A 46 3.57 7.56 9.23
N ARG A 47 4.07 6.63 10.03
CA ARG A 47 3.32 6.11 11.17
C ARG A 47 3.15 7.21 12.21
N THR A 48 1.91 7.35 12.65
CA THR A 48 1.52 8.12 13.81
C THR A 48 0.60 7.25 14.65
N TYR A 49 0.46 7.57 15.94
CA TYR A 49 -0.44 6.82 16.82
C TYR A 49 -1.85 6.68 16.23
N VAL A 50 -2.39 7.76 15.64
CA VAL A 50 -3.72 7.76 15.02
C VAL A 50 -3.78 6.84 13.80
N ARG A 51 -2.80 6.93 12.89
CA ARG A 51 -2.77 6.12 11.67
C ARG A 51 -2.57 4.64 11.96
N ASP A 52 -1.76 4.30 12.97
CA ASP A 52 -1.56 2.93 13.41
C ASP A 52 -2.85 2.35 14.01
N LYS A 53 -3.56 3.10 14.86
CA LYS A 53 -4.86 2.66 15.39
C LYS A 53 -5.88 2.40 14.29
N GLN A 54 -5.94 3.28 13.28
CA GLN A 54 -6.82 3.09 12.12
C GLN A 54 -6.44 1.85 11.29
N TYR A 55 -5.14 1.65 11.06
CA TYR A 55 -4.62 0.46 10.38
C TYR A 55 -4.98 -0.82 11.13
N GLU A 56 -4.69 -0.88 12.43
CA GLU A 56 -4.95 -2.04 13.29
C GLU A 56 -6.44 -2.36 13.37
N HIS A 57 -7.30 -1.34 13.43
CA HIS A 57 -8.74 -1.54 13.43
C HIS A 57 -9.24 -2.22 12.14
N ILE A 58 -8.69 -1.86 10.98
CA ILE A 58 -9.08 -2.43 9.69
C ILE A 58 -8.50 -3.83 9.50
N PHE A 59 -7.24 -4.05 9.92
CA PHE A 59 -6.48 -5.27 9.57
C PHE A 59 -6.27 -6.24 10.74
N LYS A 60 -6.95 -6.06 11.88
CA LYS A 60 -6.84 -6.90 13.09
C LYS A 60 -7.04 -8.40 12.85
N GLU A 61 -7.84 -8.80 11.86
CA GLU A 61 -8.14 -10.20 11.57
C GLU A 61 -7.05 -10.89 10.70
N ARG A 62 -5.98 -10.18 10.31
CA ARG A 62 -4.89 -10.76 9.51
C ARG A 62 -3.97 -11.62 10.36
N ASN A 63 -3.65 -12.83 9.88
CA ASN A 63 -2.61 -13.69 10.46
C ASN A 63 -1.24 -12.99 10.58
N ASN A 64 -0.86 -12.20 9.58
CA ASN A 64 0.27 -11.27 9.65
C ASN A 64 -0.25 -9.84 9.56
N ILE A 65 -0.37 -9.19 10.72
CA ILE A 65 -0.92 -7.83 10.81
C ILE A 65 -0.16 -6.83 9.94
N ASN A 66 1.15 -7.00 9.77
CA ASN A 66 1.97 -6.05 9.00
C ASN A 66 1.84 -6.28 7.49
N GLY A 67 1.29 -7.40 7.03
CA GLY A 67 1.26 -7.75 5.62
C GLY A 67 2.66 -7.85 5.00
N LYS A 68 2.71 -7.86 3.67
CA LYS A 68 3.97 -7.85 2.90
C LYS A 68 3.75 -7.16 1.56
N ARG A 69 4.80 -6.54 1.03
CA ARG A 69 4.80 -5.98 -0.32
C ARG A 69 4.56 -7.07 -1.37
N LEU A 70 3.71 -6.79 -2.36
CA LEU A 70 3.61 -7.60 -3.57
C LEU A 70 4.73 -7.24 -4.54
N HIS A 71 5.35 -8.25 -5.15
CA HIS A 71 6.38 -8.05 -6.16
C HIS A 71 5.81 -7.31 -7.37
N SER A 72 6.59 -6.36 -7.88
CA SER A 72 6.28 -5.52 -9.03
C SER A 72 7.54 -5.33 -9.85
N THR A 73 7.39 -5.17 -11.16
CA THR A 73 8.49 -4.93 -12.09
C THR A 73 8.99 -3.49 -11.97
N MET A 74 8.08 -2.55 -11.74
CA MET A 74 8.38 -1.12 -11.60
C MET A 74 7.53 -0.50 -10.49
N TYR A 75 8.01 0.62 -9.94
CA TYR A 75 7.27 1.33 -8.90
C TYR A 75 7.44 2.85 -8.97
N SER A 76 6.40 3.57 -8.54
CA SER A 76 6.45 4.98 -8.15
C SER A 76 6.14 5.07 -6.64
N ARG A 77 6.68 6.09 -5.97
CA ARG A 77 6.49 6.27 -4.52
C ARG A 77 6.27 7.73 -4.19
N ILE A 78 5.30 7.98 -3.33
CA ILE A 78 5.12 9.27 -2.66
C ILE A 78 5.15 9.08 -1.14
N TYR A 79 5.65 10.08 -0.43
CA TYR A 79 5.80 10.06 1.03
C TYR A 79 4.93 11.15 1.63
N ILE A 80 4.16 10.82 2.66
CA ILE A 80 3.25 11.73 3.35
C ILE A 80 3.49 11.62 4.85
N ASP A 81 3.83 12.74 5.47
CA ASP A 81 4.02 12.84 6.93
C ASP A 81 2.71 12.83 7.71
#